data_AF-A0A3B7MF50-F1
#
_entry.id   AF-A0A3B7MF50-F1
#
_cell.length_a   1.000
_cell.length_b   1.000
_cell.length_c   1.000
_cell.angle_alpha   90.00
_cell.angle_beta   90.00
_cell.angle_gamma   90.00
#
_symmetry.space_group_name_H-M   'P 1'
#
loop_
_entity.id
_entity.type
_entity.pdbx_description
1 polymer ?
#
loop_
_entity_poly.entity_id
_entity_poly.type
_entity_poly.pdbx_seq_one_letter_code
_entity_poly.pdbx_strand_id
1 'polypeptide(L)'
;MTRIVTLLGATPEQQTALGLAIAQWFAGQQQRTLLAVPSPATSLQFLIGSPDQGIGWQPKLLSEGLAIAELLATESLNAAWQELSRLVEPYLPQELVGKVYAGELVILPGMDTLLTLNALRVHYSSGEYDVIVYVGGNSQDTLRLIGLPQGLAWYYRRFQRLLDQLDLNAIANAIGGPIASAIMAANIDTQKVRERFGEAKEWIDRGVQIAADPQRLSVFLLTDGTAISTAHTQWLWGSAQQVNVPISEVFCMGEPTPEVSNTFAPLRIAALPKDWRNWQSLVSHLPDLNQLAAAPAPHEFDETQQQVRIFLPGFRKEQVKLSEFSGELTVEAGDQRRHIELPPSLKGKPVRGGKFEAPYLIVSF
;
A
#
# COMPACT_ATOMS: atom_id res chain seq x y z
N MET A 1 16.86 9.58 0.84
CA MET A 1 16.08 8.34 0.59
C MET A 1 14.68 8.76 0.21
N THR A 2 14.06 8.08 -0.76
CA THR A 2 12.72 8.44 -1.26
C THR A 2 11.64 8.13 -0.22
N ARG A 3 10.65 9.02 -0.11
CA ARG A 3 9.47 8.89 0.75
C ARG A 3 8.19 8.87 -0.10
N ILE A 4 7.25 8.00 0.24
CA ILE A 4 5.90 7.97 -0.34
C ILE A 4 4.95 8.67 0.63
N VAL A 5 4.06 9.51 0.09
CA VAL A 5 3.01 10.19 0.84
C VAL A 5 1.66 9.88 0.21
N THR A 6 0.66 9.57 1.04
CA THR A 6 -0.70 9.30 0.56
C THR A 6 -1.76 9.72 1.57
N LEU A 7 -3.02 9.68 1.13
CA LEU A 7 -4.19 10.20 1.84
C LEU A 7 -5.27 9.13 1.95
N LEU A 8 -6.03 9.17 3.03
CA LEU A 8 -7.21 8.32 3.25
C LEU A 8 -8.34 9.12 3.88
N GLY A 9 -9.56 8.97 3.38
CA GLY A 9 -10.76 9.66 3.88
C GLY A 9 -11.35 10.60 2.85
N ALA A 10 -12.27 11.48 3.26
CA ALA A 10 -12.93 12.50 2.42
C ALA A 10 -13.27 12.04 0.97
N THR A 11 -13.43 12.98 0.02
CA THR A 11 -13.69 12.62 -1.38
C THR A 11 -12.40 12.54 -2.22
N PRO A 12 -12.37 11.79 -3.34
CA PRO A 12 -11.21 11.72 -4.23
C PRO A 12 -10.76 13.10 -4.75
N GLU A 13 -11.70 14.03 -4.99
CA GLU A 13 -11.38 15.39 -5.43
C GLU A 13 -10.66 16.19 -4.34
N GLN A 14 -11.13 16.08 -3.09
CA GLN A 14 -10.48 16.72 -1.94
C GLN A 14 -9.09 16.13 -1.68
N GLN A 15 -8.96 14.80 -1.80
CA GLN A 15 -7.65 14.14 -1.72
C GLN A 15 -6.71 14.58 -2.85
N THR A 16 -7.23 14.75 -4.07
CA THR A 16 -6.41 15.22 -5.21
C THR A 16 -5.93 16.65 -5.00
N ALA A 17 -6.80 17.55 -4.54
CA ALA A 17 -6.43 18.93 -4.23
C ALA A 17 -5.40 19.01 -3.11
N LEU A 18 -5.59 18.26 -2.02
CA LEU A 18 -4.63 18.22 -0.94
C LEU A 18 -3.32 17.54 -1.34
N GLY A 19 -3.36 16.46 -2.12
CA GLY A 19 -2.17 15.80 -2.64
C GLY A 19 -1.35 16.71 -3.55
N LEU A 20 -2.01 17.50 -4.39
CA LEU A 20 -1.35 18.54 -5.19
C LEU A 20 -0.71 19.63 -4.30
N ALA A 21 -1.41 20.09 -3.28
CA ALA A 21 -0.87 21.06 -2.32
C ALA A 21 0.34 20.50 -1.55
N ILE A 22 0.27 19.24 -1.09
CA ILE A 22 1.37 18.54 -0.43
C ILE A 22 2.57 18.41 -1.37
N ALA A 23 2.33 18.03 -2.63
CA ALA A 23 3.40 17.89 -3.63
C ALA A 23 4.08 19.24 -3.91
N GLN A 24 3.29 20.31 -4.03
CA GLN A 24 3.80 21.68 -4.19
C GLN A 24 4.56 22.17 -2.95
N TRP A 25 4.13 21.78 -1.74
CA TRP A 25 4.84 22.09 -0.50
C TRP A 25 6.24 21.46 -0.50
N PHE A 26 6.36 20.17 -0.83
CA PHE A 26 7.66 19.49 -0.91
C PHE A 26 8.56 20.06 -2.00
N ALA A 27 8.01 20.36 -3.18
CA ALA A 27 8.76 21.03 -4.25
C ALA A 27 9.30 22.42 -3.81
N GLY A 28 8.49 23.17 -3.04
CA GLY A 28 8.91 24.43 -2.43
C GLY A 28 10.05 24.30 -1.40
N GLN A 29 10.24 23.10 -0.83
CA GLN A 29 11.39 22.74 0.02
C GLN A 29 12.58 22.17 -0.78
N GLN A 30 12.60 22.40 -2.11
CA GLN A 30 13.63 21.91 -3.03
C GLN A 30 13.74 20.37 -3.11
N GLN A 31 12.68 19.65 -2.73
CA GLN A 31 12.63 18.19 -2.84
C GLN A 31 12.05 17.80 -4.20
N ARG A 32 12.75 16.94 -4.96
CA ARG A 32 12.28 16.45 -6.25
C ARG A 32 11.02 15.61 -6.04
N THR A 33 9.88 16.10 -6.49
CA THR A 33 8.57 15.55 -6.11
C THR A 33 7.83 15.04 -7.33
N LEU A 34 7.25 13.85 -7.22
CA LEU A 34 6.31 13.28 -8.18
C LEU A 34 4.92 13.20 -7.56
N LEU A 35 3.91 13.79 -8.19
CA LEU A 35 2.51 13.51 -7.89
C LEU A 35 1.98 12.47 -8.88
N ALA A 36 1.70 11.27 -8.38
CA ALA A 36 1.14 10.16 -9.15
C ALA A 36 -0.34 9.97 -8.81
N VAL A 37 -1.19 9.95 -9.82
CA VAL A 37 -2.65 9.78 -9.68
C VAL A 37 -3.16 8.67 -10.61
N PRO A 38 -4.22 7.93 -10.26
CA PRO A 38 -4.81 6.93 -11.15
C PRO A 38 -5.51 7.57 -12.34
N SER A 39 -5.71 6.77 -13.39
CA SER A 39 -6.55 7.15 -14.51
C SER A 39 -8.04 6.88 -14.25
N PRO A 40 -8.97 7.75 -14.71
CA PRO A 40 -8.71 9.04 -15.36
C PRO A 40 -8.30 10.12 -14.35
N ALA A 41 -7.27 10.91 -14.69
CA ALA A 41 -6.77 12.00 -13.84
C ALA A 41 -7.63 13.30 -13.88
N THR A 42 -8.94 13.19 -14.09
CA THR A 42 -9.85 14.32 -14.36
C THR A 42 -9.81 15.40 -13.27
N SER A 43 -9.80 14.99 -11.99
CA SER A 43 -9.73 15.92 -10.86
C SER A 43 -8.45 16.76 -10.88
N LEU A 44 -7.32 16.14 -11.20
CA LEU A 44 -6.04 16.84 -11.28
C LEU A 44 -6.00 17.79 -12.47
N GLN A 45 -6.46 17.35 -13.65
CA GLN A 45 -6.55 18.18 -14.86
C GLN A 45 -7.38 19.44 -14.63
N PHE A 46 -8.51 19.33 -13.91
CA PHE A 46 -9.34 20.46 -13.52
C PHE A 46 -8.60 21.42 -12.59
N LEU A 47 -7.94 20.91 -11.55
CA LEU A 47 -7.26 21.72 -10.53
C LEU A 47 -6.03 22.48 -11.06
N ILE A 48 -5.35 21.94 -12.08
CA ILE A 48 -4.22 22.62 -12.74
C ILE A 48 -4.66 23.52 -13.91
N GLY A 49 -5.97 23.63 -14.17
CA GLY A 49 -6.52 24.47 -15.25
C GLY A 49 -6.15 23.99 -16.66
N SER A 50 -5.85 22.69 -16.84
CA SER A 50 -5.46 22.10 -18.12
C SER A 50 -6.35 20.89 -18.47
N PRO A 51 -7.67 21.07 -18.60
CA PRO A 51 -8.62 19.96 -18.84
C PRO A 51 -8.36 19.22 -20.17
N ASP A 52 -7.81 19.92 -21.16
CA ASP A 52 -7.62 19.38 -22.52
C ASP A 52 -6.21 18.79 -22.75
N GLN A 53 -5.29 18.93 -21.79
CA GLN A 53 -3.94 18.36 -21.89
C GLN A 53 -3.82 17.11 -21.02
N GLY A 54 -3.70 15.95 -21.67
CA GLY A 54 -3.48 14.69 -20.97
C GLY A 54 -2.16 14.69 -20.18
N ILE A 55 -2.23 14.34 -18.90
CA ILE A 55 -1.07 14.14 -18.03
C ILE A 55 -0.24 12.99 -18.60
N GLY A 56 -0.88 11.82 -18.78
CA GLY A 56 -0.27 10.65 -19.40
C GLY A 56 0.69 9.91 -18.47
N TRP A 57 1.16 8.76 -18.94
CA TRP A 57 1.95 7.82 -18.14
C TRP A 57 3.38 8.28 -17.85
N GLN A 58 3.97 9.04 -18.77
CA GLN A 58 5.32 9.58 -18.60
C GLN A 58 5.28 10.82 -17.69
N PRO A 59 6.13 10.89 -16.63
CA PRO A 59 6.19 12.06 -15.77
C PRO A 59 6.47 13.35 -16.57
N LYS A 60 5.69 14.39 -16.27
CA LYS A 60 5.83 15.72 -16.88
C LYS A 60 6.02 16.77 -15.79
N LEU A 61 6.92 17.71 -16.02
CA LEU A 61 7.14 18.82 -15.10
C LEU A 61 5.92 19.75 -15.10
N LEU A 62 5.34 19.98 -13.92
CA LEU A 62 4.26 20.94 -13.70
C LEU A 62 4.82 22.31 -13.28
N SER A 63 5.78 22.29 -12.36
CA SER A 63 6.50 23.47 -11.86
C SER A 63 7.91 23.07 -11.40
N GLU A 64 8.74 24.03 -10.99
CA GLU A 64 10.08 23.74 -10.51
C GLU A 64 10.04 22.73 -9.34
N GLY A 65 10.72 21.59 -9.51
CA GLY A 65 10.77 20.52 -8.51
C GLY A 65 9.52 19.62 -8.43
N LEU A 66 8.46 19.88 -9.20
CA LEU A 66 7.21 19.10 -9.18
C LEU A 66 6.88 18.50 -10.54
N ALA A 67 6.92 17.17 -10.62
CA ALA A 67 6.42 16.40 -11.75
C ALA A 67 5.04 15.79 -11.44
N ILE A 68 4.24 15.56 -12.48
CA ILE A 68 2.95 14.86 -12.42
C ILE A 68 2.96 13.66 -13.37
N ALA A 69 2.34 12.56 -12.96
CA ALA A 69 2.15 11.39 -13.81
C ALA A 69 0.79 10.72 -13.55
N GLU A 70 0.22 10.15 -14.60
CA GLU A 70 -1.00 9.37 -14.53
C GLU A 70 -0.67 7.87 -14.58
N LEU A 71 -1.17 7.11 -13.61
CA LEU A 71 -0.97 5.66 -13.55
C LEU A 71 -2.00 4.98 -14.46
N LEU A 72 -1.58 4.78 -15.71
CA LEU A 72 -2.35 4.08 -16.74
C LEU A 72 -2.11 2.57 -16.64
N ALA A 73 -3.16 1.80 -16.33
CA ALA A 73 -3.07 0.36 -16.16
C ALA A 73 -2.66 -0.36 -17.45
N THR A 74 -3.10 0.11 -18.62
CA THR A 74 -2.72 -0.47 -19.93
C THR A 74 -1.24 -0.26 -20.23
N GLU A 75 -0.71 0.94 -19.99
CA GLU A 75 0.73 1.23 -20.16
C GLU A 75 1.58 0.46 -19.15
N SER A 76 1.10 0.38 -17.90
CA SER A 76 1.77 -0.40 -16.86
C SER A 76 1.79 -1.90 -17.18
N LEU A 77 0.69 -2.43 -17.75
CA LEU A 77 0.60 -3.81 -18.21
C LEU A 77 1.56 -4.07 -19.37
N ASN A 78 1.64 -3.12 -20.32
CA ASN A 78 2.57 -3.22 -21.44
C ASN A 78 4.03 -3.27 -20.95
N ALA A 79 4.40 -2.36 -20.05
CA ALA A 79 5.74 -2.32 -19.47
C ALA A 79 6.07 -3.60 -18.67
N ALA A 80 5.13 -4.05 -17.82
CA ALA A 80 5.29 -5.27 -17.03
C ALA A 80 5.39 -6.52 -17.93
N TRP A 81 4.60 -6.59 -19.00
CA TRP A 81 4.68 -7.69 -19.96
C TRP A 81 6.00 -7.73 -20.71
N GLN A 82 6.54 -6.58 -21.12
CA GLN A 82 7.86 -6.53 -21.77
C GLN A 82 8.99 -7.00 -20.84
N GLU A 83 8.95 -6.62 -19.56
CA GLU A 83 9.88 -7.11 -18.55
C GLU A 83 9.73 -8.62 -18.35
N LEU A 84 8.49 -9.10 -18.16
CA LEU A 84 8.20 -10.52 -17.98
C LEU A 84 8.62 -11.35 -19.21
N SER A 85 8.29 -10.93 -20.42
CA SER A 85 8.63 -11.62 -21.67
C SER A 85 10.13 -11.84 -21.76
N ARG A 86 10.94 -10.80 -21.54
CA ARG A 86 12.41 -10.89 -21.55
C ARG A 86 12.94 -11.88 -20.52
N LEU A 87 12.27 -12.00 -19.37
CA LEU A 87 12.66 -12.92 -18.31
C LEU A 87 12.33 -14.39 -18.64
N VAL A 88 11.19 -14.65 -19.30
CA VAL A 88 10.70 -16.01 -19.57
C VAL A 88 11.12 -16.54 -20.94
N GLU A 89 11.42 -15.68 -21.90
CA GLU A 89 11.84 -16.03 -23.26
C GLU A 89 12.93 -17.12 -23.33
N PRO A 90 13.99 -17.11 -22.49
CA PRO A 90 15.02 -18.15 -22.50
C PRO A 90 14.51 -19.56 -22.14
N TYR A 91 13.32 -19.66 -21.54
CA TYR A 91 12.73 -20.91 -21.06
C TYR A 91 11.53 -21.37 -21.91
N LEU A 92 11.12 -20.57 -22.91
CA LEU A 92 10.00 -20.90 -23.79
C LEU A 92 10.49 -21.69 -25.02
N PRO A 93 9.72 -22.69 -25.49
CA PRO A 93 9.87 -23.25 -26.82
C PRO A 93 9.86 -22.14 -27.88
N GLN A 94 10.67 -22.27 -28.93
CA GLN A 94 10.78 -21.25 -29.99
C GLN A 94 9.42 -20.94 -30.64
N GLU A 95 8.50 -21.90 -30.68
CA GLU A 95 7.17 -21.75 -31.25
C GLU A 95 6.22 -20.90 -30.39
N LEU A 96 6.56 -20.61 -29.12
CA LEU A 96 5.77 -19.79 -28.19
C LEU A 96 6.34 -18.39 -28.00
N VAL A 97 7.61 -18.16 -28.36
CA VAL A 97 8.26 -16.85 -28.28
C VAL A 97 7.54 -15.85 -29.18
N GLY A 98 7.17 -14.69 -28.63
CA GLY A 98 6.57 -13.58 -29.38
C GLY A 98 5.12 -13.79 -29.85
N LYS A 99 4.42 -14.84 -29.38
CA LYS A 99 3.01 -15.08 -29.77
C LYS A 99 1.97 -14.23 -29.06
N VAL A 100 2.33 -13.61 -27.95
CA VAL A 100 1.42 -12.76 -27.15
C VAL A 100 1.96 -11.35 -27.17
N TYR A 101 1.20 -10.45 -27.80
CA TYR A 101 1.54 -9.04 -27.85
C TYR A 101 0.98 -8.32 -26.64
N ALA A 102 1.75 -7.38 -26.09
CA ALA A 102 1.35 -6.61 -24.91
C ALA A 102 -0.03 -5.93 -25.08
N GLY A 103 -0.30 -5.39 -26.27
CA GLY A 103 -1.56 -4.71 -26.59
C GLY A 103 -2.79 -5.62 -26.71
N GLU A 104 -2.62 -6.95 -26.70
CA GLU A 104 -3.73 -7.92 -26.68
C GLU A 104 -4.15 -8.28 -25.25
N LEU A 105 -3.36 -7.89 -24.25
CA LEU A 105 -3.61 -8.24 -22.86
C LEU A 105 -4.76 -7.42 -22.30
N VAL A 106 -5.68 -8.12 -21.62
CA VAL A 106 -6.82 -7.51 -20.95
C VAL A 106 -6.50 -7.35 -19.46
N ILE A 107 -6.86 -6.20 -18.89
CA ILE A 107 -6.76 -5.96 -17.46
C ILE A 107 -7.90 -6.69 -16.75
N LEU A 108 -7.54 -7.63 -15.87
CA LEU A 108 -8.49 -8.34 -15.01
C LEU A 108 -8.67 -7.60 -13.66
N PRO A 109 -9.79 -7.79 -12.97
CA PRO A 109 -9.99 -7.23 -11.64
C PRO A 109 -8.83 -7.56 -10.68
N GLY A 110 -8.27 -6.54 -10.04
CA GLY A 110 -7.14 -6.65 -9.10
C GLY A 110 -5.75 -6.55 -9.74
N MET A 111 -5.63 -6.71 -11.07
CA MET A 111 -4.35 -6.48 -11.76
C MET A 111 -3.94 -5.02 -11.73
N ASP A 112 -4.89 -4.10 -11.85
CA ASP A 112 -4.70 -2.66 -11.73
C ASP A 112 -3.99 -2.25 -10.42
N THR A 113 -4.34 -2.87 -9.30
CA THR A 113 -3.70 -2.64 -7.99
C THR A 113 -2.24 -3.12 -8.00
N LEU A 114 -1.97 -4.31 -8.56
CA LEU A 114 -0.60 -4.84 -8.69
C LEU A 114 0.26 -3.98 -9.63
N LEU A 115 -0.32 -3.55 -10.76
CA LEU A 115 0.34 -2.68 -11.73
C LEU A 115 0.65 -1.31 -11.13
N THR A 116 -0.28 -0.75 -10.35
CA THR A 116 -0.08 0.49 -9.58
C THR A 116 1.07 0.33 -8.58
N LEU A 117 1.10 -0.77 -7.82
CA LEU A 117 2.21 -1.04 -6.88
C LEU A 117 3.54 -1.12 -7.61
N ASN A 118 3.59 -1.81 -8.76
CA ASN A 118 4.81 -1.92 -9.55
C ASN A 118 5.25 -0.56 -10.11
N ALA A 119 4.33 0.26 -10.61
CA ALA A 119 4.66 1.61 -11.09
C ALA A 119 5.25 2.48 -9.97
N LEU A 120 4.63 2.48 -8.78
CA LEU A 120 5.17 3.18 -7.61
C LEU A 120 6.54 2.62 -7.19
N ARG A 121 6.73 1.30 -7.22
CA ARG A 121 8.02 0.64 -6.94
C ARG A 121 9.10 1.10 -7.91
N VAL A 122 8.79 1.18 -9.21
CA VAL A 122 9.73 1.63 -10.24
C VAL A 122 10.16 3.07 -9.99
N HIS A 123 9.21 3.99 -9.75
CA HIS A 123 9.53 5.39 -9.41
C HIS A 123 10.30 5.51 -8.08
N TYR A 124 9.95 4.71 -7.08
CA TYR A 124 10.65 4.69 -5.80
C TYR A 124 12.10 4.22 -5.95
N SER A 125 12.33 3.22 -6.81
CA SER A 125 13.64 2.61 -7.00
C SER A 125 14.54 3.40 -7.95
N SER A 126 13.99 4.30 -8.78
CA SER A 126 14.79 5.11 -9.70
C SER A 126 15.67 6.13 -8.98
N GLY A 127 15.26 6.58 -7.78
CA GLY A 127 15.98 7.62 -7.03
C GLY A 127 15.89 9.02 -7.65
N GLU A 128 15.07 9.19 -8.69
CA GLU A 128 14.82 10.47 -9.37
C GLU A 128 14.03 11.44 -8.51
N TYR A 129 13.22 10.92 -7.58
CA TYR A 129 12.37 11.69 -6.69
C TYR A 129 12.74 11.46 -5.23
N ASP A 130 12.77 12.54 -4.47
CA ASP A 130 12.91 12.52 -3.02
C ASP A 130 11.55 12.23 -2.37
N VAL A 131 10.45 12.67 -3.00
CA VAL A 131 9.08 12.43 -2.54
C VAL A 131 8.18 11.97 -3.68
N ILE A 132 7.37 10.94 -3.44
CA ILE A 132 6.30 10.51 -4.33
C ILE A 132 4.98 10.68 -3.58
N VAL A 133 4.16 11.63 -4.00
CA VAL A 133 2.79 11.79 -3.52
C VAL A 133 1.88 10.92 -4.39
N TYR A 134 1.34 9.85 -3.81
CA TYR A 134 0.34 9.01 -4.46
C TYR A 134 -1.05 9.37 -3.94
N VAL A 135 -1.92 9.84 -4.83
CA VAL A 135 -3.34 10.04 -4.50
C VAL A 135 -4.14 8.94 -5.18
N GLY A 136 -4.69 8.01 -4.40
CA GLY A 136 -5.47 6.90 -4.93
C GLY A 136 -6.87 7.31 -5.39
N GLY A 137 -7.53 6.42 -6.13
CA GLY A 137 -8.88 6.67 -6.67
C GLY A 137 -9.98 6.50 -5.61
N ASN A 138 -9.73 5.61 -4.63
CA ASN A 138 -10.52 5.50 -3.42
C ASN A 138 -9.64 4.99 -2.27
N SER A 139 -10.07 5.30 -1.04
CA SER A 139 -9.29 5.02 0.16
C SER A 139 -9.19 3.52 0.50
N GLN A 140 -10.19 2.70 0.13
CA GLN A 140 -10.16 1.26 0.42
C GLN A 140 -9.16 0.52 -0.48
N ASP A 141 -9.12 0.84 -1.76
CA ASP A 141 -8.14 0.28 -2.70
C ASP A 141 -6.74 0.79 -2.39
N THR A 142 -6.61 2.04 -1.94
CA THR A 142 -5.33 2.58 -1.42
C THR A 142 -4.86 1.77 -0.21
N LEU A 143 -5.74 1.45 0.75
CA LEU A 143 -5.40 0.58 1.88
C LEU A 143 -4.96 -0.82 1.43
N ARG A 144 -5.68 -1.41 0.47
CA ARG A 144 -5.33 -2.73 -0.09
C ARG A 144 -4.00 -2.69 -0.83
N LEU A 145 -3.71 -1.62 -1.57
CA LEU A 145 -2.45 -1.39 -2.25
C LEU A 145 -1.29 -1.33 -1.25
N ILE A 146 -1.43 -0.55 -0.17
CA ILE A 146 -0.40 -0.41 0.86
C ILE A 146 -0.19 -1.73 1.62
N GLY A 147 -1.27 -2.48 1.91
CA GLY A 147 -1.21 -3.79 2.55
C GLY A 147 -0.73 -4.92 1.65
N LEU A 148 -0.66 -4.71 0.34
CA LEU A 148 -0.36 -5.76 -0.65
C LEU A 148 0.98 -6.46 -0.41
N PRO A 149 2.10 -5.75 -0.10
CA PRO A 149 3.36 -6.41 0.24
C PRO A 149 3.23 -7.36 1.44
N GLN A 150 2.47 -6.99 2.46
CA GLN A 150 2.27 -7.85 3.64
C GLN A 150 1.48 -9.11 3.30
N GLY A 151 0.42 -8.98 2.50
CA GLY A 151 -0.35 -10.12 2.01
C GLY A 151 0.51 -11.06 1.16
N LEU A 152 1.27 -10.51 0.21
CA LEU A 152 2.19 -11.28 -0.63
C LEU A 152 3.27 -12.00 0.19
N ALA A 153 3.83 -11.34 1.21
CA ALA A 153 4.81 -11.94 2.11
C ALA A 153 4.22 -13.14 2.87
N TRP A 154 2.99 -13.00 3.36
CA TRP A 154 2.29 -14.09 4.04
C TRP A 154 2.04 -15.27 3.10
N TYR A 155 1.49 -15.02 1.91
CA TYR A 155 1.26 -16.07 0.91
C TYR A 155 2.56 -16.77 0.53
N TYR A 156 3.63 -16.01 0.30
CA TYR A 156 4.94 -16.58 0.02
C TYR A 156 5.39 -17.53 1.14
N ARG A 157 5.39 -17.09 2.42
CA ARG A 157 5.78 -17.95 3.55
C ARG A 157 4.90 -19.19 3.68
N ARG A 158 3.59 -19.06 3.45
CA ARG A 158 2.63 -20.17 3.58
C ARG A 158 2.81 -21.19 2.46
N PHE A 159 2.95 -20.74 1.21
CA PHE A 159 3.09 -21.61 0.06
C PHE A 159 4.50 -22.13 -0.12
N GLN A 160 5.54 -21.43 0.33
CA GLN A 160 6.92 -21.93 0.26
C GLN A 160 7.06 -23.30 0.93
N ARG A 161 6.47 -23.49 2.12
CA ARG A 161 6.47 -24.80 2.81
C ARG A 161 5.78 -25.90 2.00
N LEU A 162 4.76 -25.54 1.21
CA LEU A 162 4.06 -26.48 0.34
C LEU A 162 4.90 -26.78 -0.91
N LEU A 163 5.47 -25.74 -1.54
CA LEU A 163 6.32 -25.86 -2.73
C LEU A 163 7.60 -26.66 -2.43
N ASP A 164 8.23 -26.46 -1.26
CA ASP A 164 9.41 -27.24 -0.83
C ASP A 164 9.11 -28.74 -0.69
N GLN A 165 7.84 -29.12 -0.52
CA GLN A 165 7.38 -30.51 -0.45
C GLN A 165 6.89 -31.05 -1.81
N LEU A 166 6.81 -30.23 -2.86
CA LEU A 166 6.39 -30.67 -4.18
C LEU A 166 7.54 -31.35 -4.92
N ASP A 167 7.36 -32.62 -5.26
CA ASP A 167 8.22 -33.31 -6.21
C ASP A 167 7.79 -32.96 -7.64
N LEU A 168 8.53 -32.05 -8.29
CA LEU A 168 8.30 -31.63 -9.67
C LEU A 168 8.34 -32.81 -10.65
N ASN A 169 9.12 -33.86 -10.36
CA ASN A 169 9.16 -35.08 -11.18
C ASN A 169 7.87 -35.89 -11.01
N ALA A 170 7.34 -35.97 -9.79
CA ALA A 170 6.05 -36.62 -9.55
C ALA A 170 4.91 -35.85 -10.24
N ILE A 171 4.93 -34.51 -10.24
CA ILE A 171 3.95 -33.67 -10.95
C ILE A 171 4.05 -33.88 -12.47
N ALA A 172 5.26 -33.86 -13.03
CA ALA A 172 5.47 -34.09 -14.46
C ALA A 172 4.98 -35.49 -14.88
N ASN A 173 5.27 -36.51 -14.07
CA ASN A 173 4.80 -37.88 -14.31
C ASN A 173 3.28 -38.03 -14.15
N ALA A 174 2.65 -37.26 -13.25
CA ALA A 174 1.22 -37.31 -12.98
C ALA A 174 0.38 -36.58 -14.04
N ILE A 175 0.85 -35.46 -14.58
CA ILE A 175 0.14 -34.67 -15.60
C ILE A 175 0.25 -35.35 -16.97
N GLY A 176 1.38 -36.01 -17.25
CA GLY A 176 1.65 -36.68 -18.53
C GLY A 176 1.60 -35.73 -19.74
N GLY A 177 1.79 -36.30 -20.93
CA GLY A 177 1.52 -35.60 -22.19
C GLY A 177 2.42 -34.39 -22.51
N PRO A 178 1.89 -33.40 -23.26
CA PRO A 178 2.70 -32.31 -23.83
C PRO A 178 3.33 -31.37 -22.80
N ILE A 179 2.68 -31.16 -21.65
CA ILE A 179 3.16 -30.26 -20.59
C ILE A 179 4.38 -30.85 -19.89
N ALA A 180 4.34 -32.14 -19.55
CA ALA A 180 5.47 -32.85 -18.96
C ALA A 180 6.69 -32.82 -19.90
N SER A 181 6.45 -33.01 -21.19
CA SER A 181 7.49 -33.00 -22.23
C SER A 181 8.09 -31.61 -22.41
N ALA A 182 7.27 -30.56 -22.36
CA ALA A 182 7.74 -29.17 -22.42
C ALA A 182 8.60 -28.78 -21.21
N ILE A 183 8.22 -29.19 -19.99
CA ILE A 183 9.01 -28.94 -18.77
C ILE A 183 10.37 -29.64 -18.85
N MET A 184 10.41 -30.91 -19.27
CA MET A 184 11.66 -31.65 -19.44
C MET A 184 12.53 -31.08 -20.56
N ALA A 185 11.94 -30.69 -21.70
CA ALA A 185 12.65 -30.12 -22.84
C ALA A 185 13.20 -28.71 -22.55
N ALA A 186 12.51 -27.93 -21.73
CA ALA A 186 12.95 -26.60 -21.32
C ALA A 186 14.21 -26.60 -20.44
N ASN A 187 14.67 -27.79 -19.99
CA ASN A 187 15.85 -27.98 -19.14
C ASN A 187 15.93 -26.92 -18.02
N ILE A 188 14.79 -26.75 -17.33
CA ILE A 188 14.58 -25.63 -16.40
C ILE A 188 15.63 -25.73 -15.29
N ASP A 189 16.53 -24.75 -15.26
CA ASP A 189 17.50 -24.57 -14.20
C ASP A 189 16.75 -24.14 -12.92
N THR A 190 16.43 -25.12 -12.08
CA THR A 190 15.70 -24.92 -10.83
C THR A 190 16.42 -23.97 -9.89
N GLN A 191 17.75 -23.86 -9.97
CA GLN A 191 18.54 -22.93 -9.18
C GLN A 191 18.30 -21.48 -9.64
N LYS A 192 18.36 -21.21 -10.95
CA LYS A 192 18.03 -19.88 -11.50
C LYS A 192 16.60 -19.46 -11.20
N VAL A 193 15.64 -20.38 -11.32
CA VAL A 193 14.25 -20.10 -10.95
C VAL A 193 14.15 -19.72 -9.47
N ARG A 194 14.82 -20.47 -8.58
CA ARG A 194 14.84 -20.18 -7.14
C ARG A 194 15.48 -18.82 -6.82
N GLU A 195 16.58 -18.46 -7.49
CA GLU A 195 17.23 -17.16 -7.37
C GLU A 195 16.25 -16.02 -7.73
N ARG A 196 15.52 -16.14 -8.84
CA ARG A 196 14.50 -15.15 -9.24
C ARG A 196 13.34 -15.04 -8.25
N PHE A 197 12.86 -16.15 -7.71
CA PHE A 197 11.86 -16.12 -6.63
C PHE A 197 12.42 -15.47 -5.36
N GLY A 198 13.72 -15.62 -5.09
CA GLY A 198 14.43 -14.93 -4.02
C GLY A 198 14.44 -13.41 -4.21
N GLU A 199 14.81 -12.94 -5.40
CA GLU A 199 14.78 -11.51 -5.76
C GLU A 199 13.38 -10.90 -5.56
N ALA A 200 12.34 -11.60 -6.04
CA ALA A 200 10.95 -11.16 -5.85
C ALA A 200 10.55 -11.08 -4.36
N LYS A 201 10.97 -12.07 -3.57
CA LYS A 201 10.74 -12.09 -2.12
C LYS A 201 11.43 -10.90 -1.42
N GLU A 202 12.66 -10.59 -1.78
CA GLU A 202 13.37 -9.43 -1.21
C GLU A 202 12.63 -8.12 -1.48
N TRP A 203 12.07 -7.95 -2.68
CA TRP A 203 11.25 -6.78 -2.99
C TRP A 203 9.97 -6.72 -2.16
N ILE A 204 9.31 -7.86 -1.94
CA ILE A 204 8.13 -7.95 -1.08
C ILE A 204 8.49 -7.60 0.37
N ASP A 205 9.57 -8.16 0.91
CA ASP A 205 10.04 -7.87 2.27
C ASP A 205 10.40 -6.39 2.43
N ARG A 206 11.09 -5.79 1.45
CA ARG A 206 11.36 -4.34 1.41
C ARG A 206 10.06 -3.53 1.41
N GLY A 207 9.05 -3.96 0.65
CA GLY A 207 7.73 -3.33 0.63
C GLY A 207 7.05 -3.34 2.01
N VAL A 208 7.15 -4.46 2.74
CA VAL A 208 6.63 -4.56 4.12
C VAL A 208 7.36 -3.59 5.05
N GLN A 209 8.69 -3.48 4.93
CA GLN A 209 9.48 -2.54 5.73
C GLN A 209 9.14 -1.08 5.42
N ILE A 210 8.98 -0.73 4.13
CA ILE A 210 8.58 0.61 3.70
C ILE A 210 7.21 0.96 4.27
N ALA A 211 6.23 0.06 4.18
CA ALA A 211 4.88 0.31 4.66
C ALA A 211 4.79 0.52 6.18
N ALA A 212 5.69 -0.11 6.93
CA ALA A 212 5.76 -0.01 8.39
C ALA A 212 6.59 1.19 8.90
N ASP A 213 7.33 1.88 8.03
CA ASP A 213 8.24 2.98 8.40
C ASP A 213 7.61 4.35 8.04
N PRO A 214 7.17 5.13 9.05
CA PRO A 214 6.55 6.46 8.83
C PRO A 214 7.42 7.43 8.02
N GLN A 215 8.75 7.27 8.05
CA GLN A 215 9.69 8.13 7.34
C GLN A 215 9.80 7.76 5.85
N ARG A 216 9.40 6.53 5.48
CA ARG A 216 9.38 6.03 4.10
C ARG A 216 7.99 6.01 3.49
N LEU A 217 6.95 5.75 4.28
CA LEU A 217 5.56 5.86 3.90
C LEU A 217 4.81 6.69 4.94
N SER A 218 4.31 7.85 4.54
CA SER A 218 3.45 8.66 5.41
C SER A 218 2.03 8.65 4.87
N VAL A 219 1.10 8.25 5.75
CA VAL A 219 -0.32 8.19 5.44
C VAL A 219 -1.06 9.17 6.31
N PHE A 220 -1.75 10.11 5.67
CA PHE A 220 -2.52 11.14 6.34
C PHE A 220 -4.01 10.84 6.21
N LEU A 221 -4.77 11.08 7.28
CA LEU A 221 -6.22 11.04 7.22
C LEU A 221 -6.76 12.39 6.75
N LEU A 222 -7.84 12.39 5.99
CA LEU A 222 -8.53 13.58 5.54
C LEU A 222 -10.02 13.49 5.86
N THR A 223 -10.55 14.47 6.57
CA THR A 223 -12.00 14.61 6.82
C THR A 223 -12.47 16.02 6.47
N ASP A 224 -13.75 16.16 6.12
CA ASP A 224 -14.41 17.45 5.91
C ASP A 224 -15.20 17.93 7.14
N GLY A 225 -15.09 17.20 8.26
CA GLY A 225 -15.77 17.49 9.51
C GLY A 225 -17.26 17.12 9.54
N THR A 226 -17.83 16.62 8.44
CA THR A 226 -19.19 16.05 8.46
C THR A 226 -19.18 14.73 9.25
N ALA A 227 -20.31 14.39 9.88
CA ALA A 227 -20.41 13.15 10.67
C ALA A 227 -20.11 11.89 9.83
N ILE A 228 -20.56 11.84 8.58
CA ILE A 228 -20.32 10.70 7.67
C ILE A 228 -18.84 10.60 7.28
N SER A 229 -18.19 11.72 6.95
CA SER A 229 -16.77 11.75 6.61
C SER A 229 -15.90 11.41 7.81
N THR A 230 -16.26 11.91 8.99
CA THR A 230 -15.57 11.63 10.25
C THR A 230 -15.65 10.14 10.59
N ALA A 231 -16.83 9.54 10.56
CA ALA A 231 -17.03 8.12 10.82
C ALA A 231 -16.31 7.22 9.80
N HIS A 232 -16.39 7.54 8.50
CA HIS A 232 -15.70 6.78 7.46
C HIS A 232 -14.18 6.88 7.60
N THR A 233 -13.66 8.07 7.90
CA THR A 233 -12.21 8.30 8.11
C THR A 233 -11.71 7.60 9.37
N GLN A 234 -12.53 7.53 10.43
CA GLN A 234 -12.22 6.74 11.63
C GLN A 234 -12.16 5.23 11.32
N TRP A 235 -13.08 4.73 10.50
CA TRP A 235 -13.04 3.32 10.04
C TRP A 235 -11.76 3.05 9.23
N LEU A 236 -11.38 3.95 8.32
CA LEU A 236 -10.13 3.85 7.56
C LEU A 236 -8.89 3.87 8.47
N TRP A 237 -8.90 4.66 9.54
CA TRP A 237 -7.82 4.67 10.54
C TRP A 237 -7.61 3.29 11.17
N GLY A 238 -8.70 2.67 11.64
CA GLY A 238 -8.67 1.33 12.19
C GLY A 238 -8.19 0.30 11.18
N SER A 239 -8.71 0.35 9.95
CA SER A 239 -8.31 -0.55 8.86
C SER A 239 -6.83 -0.38 8.47
N ALA A 240 -6.28 0.84 8.52
CA ALA A 240 -4.85 1.10 8.30
C ALA A 240 -3.97 0.36 9.34
N GLN A 241 -4.43 0.27 10.59
CA GLN A 241 -3.69 -0.46 11.63
C GLN A 241 -3.65 -1.98 11.33
N GLN A 242 -4.68 -2.51 10.66
CA GLN A 242 -4.72 -3.92 10.26
C GLN A 242 -3.75 -4.26 9.13
N VAL A 243 -3.40 -3.30 8.27
CA VAL A 243 -2.33 -3.50 7.27
C VAL A 243 -0.95 -3.06 7.78
N ASN A 244 -0.81 -2.85 9.11
CA ASN A 244 0.41 -2.42 9.79
C ASN A 244 0.97 -1.07 9.32
N VAL A 245 0.08 -0.12 9.04
CA VAL A 245 0.44 1.21 8.56
C VAL A 245 0.14 2.26 9.64
N PRO A 246 1.16 2.93 10.19
CA PRO A 246 0.95 4.03 11.12
C PRO A 246 0.38 5.24 10.37
N ILE A 247 -0.71 5.80 10.90
CA ILE A 247 -1.25 7.08 10.41
C ILE A 247 -0.46 8.22 11.04
N SER A 248 -0.02 9.19 10.24
CA SER A 248 0.82 10.30 10.72
C SER A 248 0.01 11.38 11.46
N GLU A 249 -0.99 11.97 10.81
CA GLU A 249 -1.86 13.01 11.37
C GLU A 249 -3.17 13.10 10.55
N VAL A 250 -4.08 13.97 11.01
CA VAL A 250 -5.37 14.22 10.38
C VAL A 250 -5.40 15.63 9.80
N PHE A 251 -5.81 15.75 8.56
CA PHE A 251 -6.23 17.00 7.96
C PHE A 251 -7.75 17.15 8.05
N CYS A 252 -8.21 18.31 8.50
CA CYS A 252 -9.63 18.64 8.59
C CYS A 252 -9.93 19.84 7.69
N MET A 253 -10.85 19.71 6.73
CA MET A 253 -11.32 20.85 5.94
C MET A 253 -12.24 21.73 6.79
N GLY A 254 -11.71 22.85 7.24
CA GLY A 254 -12.29 23.75 8.23
C GLY A 254 -11.82 23.43 9.66
N GLU A 255 -12.28 24.26 10.60
CA GLU A 255 -11.96 24.09 12.02
C GLU A 255 -12.51 22.75 12.57
N PRO A 256 -11.69 21.96 13.28
CA PRO A 256 -12.13 20.69 13.84
C PRO A 256 -13.12 20.94 14.98
N THR A 257 -14.25 20.25 14.95
CA THR A 257 -15.22 20.28 16.06
C THR A 257 -14.67 19.48 17.25
N PRO A 258 -15.24 19.64 18.46
CA PRO A 258 -14.91 18.76 19.59
C PRO A 258 -15.15 17.28 19.30
N GLU A 259 -16.16 16.95 18.49
CA GLU A 259 -16.43 15.58 18.05
C GLU A 259 -15.32 15.01 17.18
N VAL A 260 -14.87 15.77 16.16
CA VAL A 260 -13.73 15.39 15.32
C VAL A 260 -12.47 15.23 16.17
N SER A 261 -12.21 16.18 17.07
CA SER A 261 -11.05 16.16 17.97
C SER A 261 -11.03 14.92 18.87
N ASN A 262 -12.17 14.57 19.46
CA ASN A 262 -12.30 13.38 20.31
C ASN A 262 -12.20 12.08 19.49
N THR A 263 -12.72 12.08 18.26
CA THR A 263 -12.73 10.89 17.38
C THR A 263 -11.33 10.45 16.99
N PHE A 264 -10.44 11.41 16.72
CA PHE A 264 -9.09 11.14 16.23
C PHE A 264 -7.99 11.26 17.28
N ALA A 265 -8.32 11.56 18.54
CA ALA A 265 -7.34 11.54 19.62
C ALA A 265 -6.62 10.17 19.70
N PRO A 266 -5.28 10.13 19.84
CA PRO A 266 -4.38 11.24 20.16
C PRO A 266 -3.69 11.88 18.94
N LEU A 267 -4.15 11.62 17.71
CA LEU A 267 -3.52 12.18 16.51
C LEU A 267 -3.61 13.71 16.50
N ARG A 268 -2.55 14.35 16.00
CA ARG A 268 -2.57 15.78 15.67
C ARG A 268 -3.60 16.02 14.56
N ILE A 269 -4.35 17.12 14.68
CA ILE A 269 -5.28 17.58 13.65
C ILE A 269 -4.81 18.94 13.14
N ALA A 270 -4.62 19.06 11.84
CA ALA A 270 -4.34 20.32 11.15
C ALA A 270 -5.60 20.81 10.41
N ALA A 271 -6.04 22.02 10.74
CA ALA A 271 -7.16 22.67 10.06
C ALA A 271 -6.71 23.24 8.71
N LEU A 272 -7.50 23.00 7.67
CA LEU A 272 -7.28 23.49 6.32
C LEU A 272 -8.45 24.38 5.87
N PRO A 273 -8.26 25.29 4.91
CA PRO A 273 -9.36 26.00 4.28
C PRO A 273 -10.43 25.06 3.71
N LYS A 274 -11.72 25.41 3.88
CA LYS A 274 -12.84 24.61 3.33
C LYS A 274 -12.90 24.61 1.80
N ASP A 275 -12.42 25.68 1.17
CA ASP A 275 -12.42 25.81 -0.28
C ASP A 275 -11.21 25.10 -0.90
N TRP A 276 -11.28 23.78 -0.95
CA TRP A 276 -10.23 22.93 -1.51
C TRP A 276 -9.99 23.17 -3.02
N ARG A 277 -10.92 23.79 -3.74
CA ARG A 277 -10.76 24.10 -5.17
C ARG A 277 -9.67 25.14 -5.40
N ASN A 278 -9.51 26.06 -4.45
CA ASN A 278 -8.36 26.95 -4.36
C ASN A 278 -7.19 26.23 -3.66
N TRP A 279 -6.70 25.16 -4.26
CA TRP A 279 -5.72 24.25 -3.65
C TRP A 279 -4.41 24.96 -3.26
N GLN A 280 -4.05 26.05 -3.96
CA GLN A 280 -2.88 26.86 -3.65
C GLN A 280 -2.96 27.46 -2.24
N SER A 281 -4.16 27.79 -1.76
CA SER A 281 -4.37 28.26 -0.39
C SER A 281 -4.12 27.19 0.67
N LEU A 282 -4.26 25.90 0.32
CA LEU A 282 -3.96 24.80 1.23
C LEU A 282 -2.46 24.75 1.54
N VAL A 283 -1.59 25.07 0.57
CA VAL A 283 -0.13 25.02 0.70
C VAL A 283 0.37 25.84 1.90
N SER A 284 -0.19 27.04 2.11
CA SER A 284 0.20 27.93 3.21
C SER A 284 -0.33 27.51 4.58
N HIS A 285 -1.27 26.55 4.64
CA HIS A 285 -1.85 26.03 5.88
C HIS A 285 -1.31 24.65 6.25
N LEU A 286 -0.51 24.03 5.39
CA LEU A 286 0.13 22.76 5.70
C LEU A 286 1.14 22.93 6.86
N PRO A 287 1.17 21.99 7.82
CA PRO A 287 2.23 21.96 8.82
C PRO A 287 3.56 21.57 8.18
N ASP A 288 4.64 21.57 8.96
CA ASP A 288 5.91 21.01 8.49
C ASP A 288 5.79 19.50 8.30
N LEU A 289 5.65 19.05 7.04
CA LEU A 289 5.45 17.65 6.70
C LEU A 289 6.74 16.81 6.84
N ASN A 290 7.89 17.44 7.07
CA ASN A 290 9.13 16.75 7.45
C ASN A 290 9.17 16.41 8.95
N GLN A 291 8.31 17.03 9.76
CA GLN A 291 8.19 16.77 11.21
C GLN A 291 6.87 16.07 11.52
N LEU A 292 6.87 14.75 11.36
CA LEU A 292 5.69 13.93 11.65
C LEU A 292 5.38 13.89 13.15
N ALA A 293 4.10 13.99 13.48
CA ALA A 293 3.63 13.77 14.84
C ALA A 293 3.84 12.31 15.29
N ALA A 294 4.04 12.11 16.59
CA ALA A 294 4.04 10.78 17.17
C ALA A 294 2.63 10.20 17.11
N ALA A 295 2.48 9.07 16.42
CA ALA A 295 1.23 8.33 16.30
C ALA A 295 1.32 6.99 17.03
N PRO A 296 0.19 6.46 17.55
CA PRO A 296 0.16 5.13 18.15
C PRO A 296 0.64 4.06 17.15
N ALA A 297 1.50 3.16 17.61
CA ALA A 297 1.93 2.03 16.79
C ALA A 297 0.74 1.07 16.55
N PRO A 298 0.66 0.41 15.37
CA PRO A 298 -0.38 -0.57 15.10
C PRO A 298 -0.44 -1.72 16.10
N HIS A 299 0.70 -2.06 16.72
CA HIS A 299 0.78 -3.00 17.83
C HIS A 299 2.09 -2.82 18.61
N GLU A 300 2.09 -3.28 19.86
CA GLU A 300 3.23 -3.28 20.76
C GLU A 300 3.34 -4.63 21.47
N PHE A 301 4.57 -5.07 21.73
CA PHE A 301 4.88 -6.27 22.49
C PHE A 301 5.31 -5.88 23.90
N ASP A 302 4.60 -6.36 24.92
CA ASP A 302 5.01 -6.27 26.32
C ASP A 302 5.55 -7.64 26.75
N GLU A 303 6.87 -7.81 26.65
CA GLU A 303 7.53 -9.07 27.02
C GLU A 303 7.49 -9.34 28.53
N THR A 304 7.34 -8.31 29.35
CA THR A 304 7.30 -8.43 30.81
C THR A 304 5.97 -9.03 31.25
N GLN A 305 4.86 -8.52 30.71
CA GLN A 305 3.52 -9.04 30.98
C GLN A 305 3.11 -10.19 30.06
N GLN A 306 3.96 -10.52 29.08
CA GLN A 306 3.70 -11.51 28.04
C GLN A 306 2.42 -11.19 27.24
N GLN A 307 2.32 -9.95 26.79
CA GLN A 307 1.15 -9.44 26.09
C GLN A 307 1.49 -8.83 24.74
N VAL A 308 0.50 -8.86 23.84
CA VAL A 308 0.47 -8.08 22.61
C VAL A 308 -0.69 -7.10 22.71
N ARG A 309 -0.41 -5.80 22.54
CA ARG A 309 -1.41 -4.74 22.50
C ARG A 309 -1.59 -4.31 21.06
N ILE A 310 -2.78 -4.48 20.50
CA ILE A 310 -3.05 -4.21 19.08
C ILE A 310 -4.00 -3.01 19.00
N PHE A 311 -3.55 -1.94 18.35
CA PHE A 311 -4.31 -0.70 18.25
C PHE A 311 -5.35 -0.80 17.13
N LEU A 312 -6.62 -0.61 17.50
CA LEU A 312 -7.81 -0.82 16.65
C LEU A 312 -8.82 0.32 16.86
N PRO A 313 -8.43 1.58 16.57
CA PRO A 313 -9.34 2.72 16.72
C PRO A 313 -10.54 2.58 15.77
N GLY A 314 -11.68 3.14 16.17
CA GLY A 314 -12.90 3.12 15.35
C GLY A 314 -13.66 1.79 15.31
N PHE A 315 -13.15 0.73 15.94
CA PHE A 315 -13.84 -0.55 16.02
C PHE A 315 -14.46 -0.81 17.38
N ARG A 316 -15.60 -1.50 17.36
CA ARG A 316 -16.24 -2.08 18.54
C ARG A 316 -15.86 -3.54 18.69
N LYS A 317 -16.04 -4.07 19.90
CA LYS A 317 -15.68 -5.46 20.26
C LYS A 317 -16.27 -6.49 19.28
N GLU A 318 -17.50 -6.29 18.83
CA GLU A 318 -18.23 -7.22 17.96
C GLU A 318 -17.66 -7.25 16.52
N GLN A 319 -16.87 -6.25 16.16
CA GLN A 319 -16.23 -6.10 14.85
C GLN A 319 -14.81 -6.67 14.81
N VAL A 320 -14.30 -7.15 15.95
CA VAL A 320 -12.93 -7.66 16.09
C VAL A 320 -12.98 -9.15 16.40
N LYS A 321 -12.35 -9.95 15.55
CA LYS A 321 -12.18 -11.39 15.78
C LYS A 321 -10.70 -11.71 15.98
N LEU A 322 -10.43 -12.58 16.95
CA LEU A 322 -9.10 -13.10 17.24
C LEU A 322 -9.12 -14.62 17.02
N SER A 323 -8.18 -15.10 16.22
CA SER A 323 -7.96 -16.52 15.96
C SER A 323 -6.48 -16.83 16.05
N GLU A 324 -6.14 -18.08 16.37
CA GLU A 324 -4.76 -18.57 16.32
C GLU A 324 -4.66 -19.67 15.27
N PHE A 325 -3.72 -19.54 14.34
CA PHE A 325 -3.46 -20.55 13.32
C PHE A 325 -1.96 -20.83 13.23
N SER A 326 -1.57 -22.09 13.41
CA SER A 326 -0.16 -22.52 13.28
C SER A 326 0.84 -21.73 14.15
N GLY A 327 0.43 -21.29 15.35
CA GLY A 327 1.26 -20.51 16.28
C GLY A 327 1.42 -19.03 15.91
N GLU A 328 0.62 -18.52 14.98
CA GLU A 328 0.53 -17.11 14.63
C GLU A 328 -0.83 -16.55 15.06
N LEU A 329 -0.84 -15.32 15.57
CA LEU A 329 -2.08 -14.60 15.84
C LEU A 329 -2.65 -14.08 14.53
N THR A 330 -3.95 -14.27 14.35
CA THR A 330 -4.73 -13.70 13.27
C THR A 330 -5.80 -12.80 13.87
N VAL A 331 -5.77 -11.52 13.50
CA VAL A 331 -6.80 -10.54 13.86
C VAL A 331 -7.59 -10.19 12.62
N GLU A 332 -8.90 -10.18 12.72
CA GLU A 332 -9.81 -9.75 11.66
C GLU A 332 -10.65 -8.58 12.18
N ALA A 333 -10.53 -7.44 11.50
CA ALA A 333 -11.30 -6.21 11.75
C ALA A 333 -11.27 -5.34 10.48
N GLY A 334 -12.31 -4.55 10.25
CA GLY A 334 -12.31 -3.59 9.13
C GLY A 334 -12.25 -4.20 7.72
N ASP A 335 -12.78 -5.42 7.54
CA ASP A 335 -12.62 -6.21 6.30
C ASP A 335 -11.14 -6.46 5.94
N GLN A 336 -10.28 -6.52 6.96
CA GLN A 336 -8.87 -6.86 6.85
C GLN A 336 -8.56 -8.04 7.75
N ARG A 337 -7.59 -8.85 7.33
CA ARG A 337 -7.03 -9.92 8.14
C ARG A 337 -5.53 -9.72 8.29
N ARG A 338 -5.09 -9.59 9.53
CA ARG A 338 -3.68 -9.38 9.87
C ARG A 338 -3.10 -10.61 10.56
N HIS A 339 -2.00 -11.11 10.02
CA HIS A 339 -1.15 -12.08 10.69
C HIS A 339 -0.06 -11.35 11.47
N ILE A 340 0.03 -11.59 12.78
CA ILE A 340 1.05 -10.99 13.65
C ILE A 340 2.07 -12.07 14.02
N GLU A 341 3.29 -11.88 13.53
CA GLU A 341 4.42 -12.71 13.92
C GLU A 341 4.83 -12.39 15.35
N LEU A 342 4.90 -13.42 16.19
CA LEU A 342 5.28 -13.26 17.59
C LEU A 342 6.80 -13.23 17.76
N PRO A 343 7.34 -12.38 18.65
CA PRO A 343 8.74 -12.39 19.00
C PRO A 343 9.14 -13.73 19.65
N PRO A 344 10.45 -14.08 19.67
CA PRO A 344 10.91 -15.35 20.25
C PRO A 344 10.45 -15.60 21.70
N SER A 345 10.28 -14.52 22.47
CA SER A 345 9.79 -14.54 23.86
C SER A 345 8.34 -15.03 24.00
N LEU A 346 7.51 -14.87 22.97
CA LEU A 346 6.08 -15.26 22.95
C LEU A 346 5.78 -16.43 22.01
N LYS A 347 6.69 -16.72 21.08
CA LYS A 347 6.49 -17.76 20.06
C LYS A 347 6.30 -19.14 20.70
N GLY A 348 5.21 -19.82 20.31
CA GLY A 348 4.85 -21.16 20.79
C GLY A 348 4.19 -21.20 22.17
N LYS A 349 4.00 -20.06 22.83
CA LYS A 349 3.18 -19.99 24.05
C LYS A 349 1.69 -20.04 23.68
N PRO A 350 0.85 -20.72 24.48
CA PRO A 350 -0.59 -20.74 24.23
C PRO A 350 -1.22 -19.38 24.56
N VAL A 351 -2.20 -18.96 23.78
CA VAL A 351 -2.99 -17.76 24.11
C VAL A 351 -3.85 -18.03 25.35
N ARG A 352 -3.60 -17.31 26.46
CA ARG A 352 -4.42 -17.38 27.68
C ARG A 352 -5.76 -16.65 27.54
N GLY A 353 -5.81 -15.62 26.72
CA GLY A 353 -7.04 -14.87 26.46
C GLY A 353 -6.82 -13.58 25.65
N GLY A 354 -7.92 -13.08 25.09
CA GLY A 354 -7.97 -11.79 24.40
C GLY A 354 -9.07 -10.90 25.00
N LYS A 355 -8.75 -9.64 25.31
CA LYS A 355 -9.70 -8.66 25.82
C LYS A 355 -9.65 -7.40 24.96
N PHE A 356 -10.80 -6.97 24.45
CA PHE A 356 -10.94 -5.70 23.76
C PHE A 356 -11.27 -4.60 24.78
N GLU A 357 -10.31 -3.72 25.02
CA GLU A 357 -10.45 -2.50 25.81
C GLU A 357 -10.16 -1.33 24.88
N ALA A 358 -11.22 -0.79 24.25
CA ALA A 358 -11.08 0.19 23.19
C ALA A 358 -10.13 1.34 23.59
N PRO A 359 -9.19 1.73 22.73
CA PRO A 359 -9.02 1.30 21.33
C PRO A 359 -8.10 0.08 21.13
N TYR A 360 -7.79 -0.72 22.17
CA TYR A 360 -6.84 -1.82 22.09
C TYR A 360 -7.48 -3.21 22.20
N LEU A 361 -6.99 -4.15 21.39
CA LEU A 361 -7.10 -5.59 21.66
C LEU A 361 -5.85 -6.04 22.41
N ILE A 362 -6.01 -6.52 23.63
CA ILE A 362 -4.92 -7.04 24.47
C ILE A 362 -4.98 -8.56 24.43
N VAL A 363 -3.91 -9.19 23.96
CA VAL A 363 -3.76 -10.65 23.90
C VAL A 363 -2.68 -11.08 24.88
N SER A 364 -2.99 -12.03 25.76
CA SER A 364 -2.07 -12.54 26.79
C SER A 364 -1.62 -13.98 26.49
N PHE A 365 -0.35 -14.28 26.76
CA PHE A 365 0.31 -15.57 26.55
C PHE A 365 0.87 -16.13 27.85
#